data_AF-A0A7Y5G5I2-F1
#
_entry.id   AF-A0A7Y5G5I2-F1
#
_cell.length_a   1.000
_cell.length_b   1.000
_cell.length_c   1.000
_cell.angle_alpha   90.00
_cell.angle_beta   90.00
_cell.angle_gamma   90.00
#
_symmetry.space_group_name_H-M   'P 1'
#
loop_
_entity.id
_entity.type
_entity.pdbx_description
1 polymer ?
#
loop_
_entity_poly.entity_id
_entity_poly.type
_entity_poly.pdbx_seq_one_letter_code
_entity_poly.pdbx_strand_id
1 'polypeptide(L)' 'MGHKSQCRHLRTKMSYIPEPDQMESWRNDDSTTAQYWCLCTMGVAGPDGQLVAPEMCQSARACFVTVELPV' A
#
# COMPACT_ATOMS: atom_id res chain seq x y z
N MET A 1 -7.49 19.33 4.36
CA MET A 1 -6.14 18.85 4.01
C MET A 1 -6.00 17.48 4.63
N GLY A 2 -6.22 16.41 3.86
CA GLY A 2 -6.19 15.04 4.37
C GLY A 2 -4.85 14.40 4.05
N HIS A 3 -4.14 13.90 5.05
CA HIS A 3 -2.97 13.05 4.84
C HIS A 3 -3.44 11.60 4.83
N LYS A 4 -3.32 10.89 3.69
CA LYS A 4 -3.62 9.45 3.62
C LYS A 4 -2.39 8.70 4.15
N SER A 5 -2.43 8.28 5.41
CA SER A 5 -1.36 7.49 6.03
C SER A 5 -1.36 6.08 5.46
N GLN A 6 -0.26 5.66 4.83
CA GLN A 6 -0.16 4.34 4.19
C GLN A 6 1.00 3.53 4.74
N CYS A 7 0.88 2.20 4.64
CA CYS A 7 1.92 1.30 5.09
C CYS A 7 3.09 1.24 4.09
N ARG A 8 4.30 1.50 4.56
CA ARG A 8 5.56 1.36 3.82
C ARG A 8 5.76 -0.05 3.27
N HIS A 9 5.22 -1.07 3.94
CA HIS A 9 5.36 -2.47 3.52
C HIS A 9 4.36 -2.90 2.45
N LEU A 10 3.35 -2.08 2.15
CA LEU A 10 2.38 -2.37 1.09
C LEU A 10 3.01 -2.12 -0.28
N ARG A 11 2.79 -3.02 -1.22
CA ARG A 11 3.20 -2.91 -2.62
C ARG A 11 2.10 -3.42 -3.53
N THR A 12 2.11 -2.95 -4.77
CA THR A 12 1.31 -3.47 -5.88
C THR A 12 2.16 -3.52 -7.14
N LYS A 13 1.68 -4.24 -8.16
CA LYS A 13 2.29 -4.29 -9.48
C LYS A 13 1.44 -3.40 -10.36
N MET A 14 2.08 -2.38 -10.88
CA MET A 14 1.50 -1.56 -11.92
C MET A 14 1.77 -2.25 -13.27
N SER A 15 0.72 -2.43 -14.06
CA SER A 15 0.84 -2.99 -15.42
C SER A 15 1.45 -2.00 -16.40
N TYR A 16 1.40 -0.71 -16.08
CA TYR A 16 2.08 0.36 -16.81
C TYR A 16 3.30 0.82 -16.02
N ILE A 17 4.35 1.21 -16.74
CA ILE A 17 5.52 1.87 -16.16
C ILE A 17 5.12 3.33 -15.95
N PRO A 18 4.84 3.77 -14.72
CA PRO A 18 4.60 5.17 -14.47
C PRO A 18 5.89 5.96 -14.76
N GLU A 19 5.75 7.25 -15.08
CA GLU A 19 6.91 8.16 -15.03
C GLU A 19 7.60 8.05 -13.66
N PRO A 20 8.91 8.31 -13.55
CA PRO A 20 9.64 8.12 -12.29
C PRO A 20 9.02 8.86 -11.10
N ASP A 21 8.40 10.02 -11.32
CA ASP A 21 7.70 10.79 -10.29
C ASP A 21 6.35 10.18 -9.89
N GLN A 22 5.78 9.33 -10.74
CA GLN A 22 4.48 8.69 -10.55
C GLN A 22 4.56 7.27 -10.00
N MET A 23 5.75 6.79 -9.60
CA MET A 23 5.94 5.42 -9.11
C MET A 23 5.12 5.08 -7.85
N GLU A 24 4.70 6.09 -7.09
CA GLU A 24 3.86 5.93 -5.91
C GLU A 24 2.40 6.36 -6.18
N SER A 25 2.02 6.66 -7.43
CA SER A 25 0.66 7.11 -7.79
C SER A 25 -0.43 6.09 -7.46
N TRP A 26 -0.13 4.79 -7.54
CA TRP A 26 -1.02 3.69 -7.16
C TRP A 26 -1.52 3.77 -5.72
N ARG A 27 -0.83 4.55 -4.86
CA ARG A 27 -1.24 4.80 -3.49
C ARG A 27 -2.44 5.73 -3.39
N ASN A 28 -2.61 6.58 -4.40
CA ASN A 28 -3.72 7.52 -4.53
C ASN A 28 -4.84 6.94 -5.41
N ASP A 29 -4.55 5.96 -6.26
CA ASP A 29 -5.51 5.32 -7.14
C ASP A 29 -6.14 4.08 -6.48
N ASP A 30 -7.45 4.11 -6.24
CA ASP A 30 -8.21 3.00 -5.68
C ASP A 30 -8.65 2.04 -6.79
N SER A 31 -7.66 1.44 -7.47
CA SER A 31 -7.91 0.42 -8.50
C SER A 31 -8.49 -0.84 -7.88
N THR A 32 -9.72 -1.20 -8.25
CA THR A 32 -10.46 -2.35 -7.71
C THR A 32 -9.94 -3.71 -8.18
N THR A 33 -9.08 -3.73 -9.19
CA THR A 33 -8.47 -4.94 -9.74
C THR A 33 -6.98 -5.06 -9.37
N ALA A 34 -6.43 -4.08 -8.66
CA ALA A 34 -5.05 -4.13 -8.20
C ALA A 34 -4.86 -5.25 -7.17
N GLN A 35 -3.75 -5.95 -7.31
CA GLN A 35 -3.34 -6.97 -6.35
C GLN A 35 -2.25 -6.39 -5.45
N TYR A 36 -2.33 -6.66 -4.16
CA TYR A 36 -1.42 -6.09 -3.16
C TYR A 36 -0.66 -7.18 -2.39
N TRP A 37 0.54 -6.84 -1.95
CA TRP A 37 1.39 -7.70 -1.12
C TRP A 37 2.07 -6.90 -0.02
N CYS A 38 2.31 -7.60 1.07
CA CYS A 38 3.05 -7.12 2.22
C CYS A 38 4.49 -7.60 2.11
N LEU A 39 5.43 -6.66 2.13
CA LEU A 39 6.86 -6.96 2.16
C LEU A 39 7.31 -7.60 3.48
N CYS A 40 6.58 -7.37 4.58
CA CYS A 40 6.93 -7.95 5.88
C CYS A 40 6.69 -9.46 5.93
N THR A 41 5.64 -9.95 5.26
CA THR A 41 5.27 -11.38 5.22
C THR A 41 5.56 -12.03 3.87
N MET A 42 6.02 -11.24 2.89
CA MET A 42 6.26 -11.66 1.50
C MET A 42 5.04 -12.32 0.83
N GLY A 43 3.83 -11.85 1.16
CA GLY A 43 2.59 -12.43 0.66
C GLY A 43 1.40 -11.48 0.65
N VAL A 44 0.23 -12.01 0.29
CA VAL A 44 -1.03 -11.25 0.20
C VAL A 44 -1.70 -11.02 1.56
N ALA A 45 -1.26 -11.73 2.60
CA ALA A 45 -1.75 -11.59 3.96
C ALA A 45 -0.70 -10.92 4.85
N GLY A 46 -1.15 -10.06 5.75
CA GLY A 46 -0.32 -9.45 6.78
C GLY A 46 0.04 -10.43 7.91
N PRO A 47 0.79 -9.98 8.93
CA PRO A 47 1.18 -10.82 10.07
C PRO A 47 -0.01 -11.27 10.93
N ASP A 48 -1.15 -10.59 10.78
CA ASP A 48 -2.45 -10.87 11.36
C ASP A 48 -3.27 -11.90 10.54
N GLY A 49 -2.73 -12.42 9.44
CA GLY A 49 -3.40 -13.36 8.54
C GLY A 49 -4.50 -12.73 7.67
N GLN A 50 -4.75 -11.43 7.80
CA GLN A 50 -5.74 -10.70 7.00
C GLN A 50 -5.14 -10.19 5.70
N LEU A 51 -5.94 -10.14 4.64
CA LEU A 51 -5.53 -9.59 3.35
C LEU A 51 -4.99 -8.17 3.48
N VAL A 52 -4.06 -7.81 2.61
CA VAL A 52 -3.47 -6.46 2.57
C VAL A 52 -4.08 -5.64 1.45
N ALA A 53 -4.43 -4.39 1.77
CA ALA A 53 -4.97 -3.40 0.84
C ALA A 53 -4.74 -2.00 1.45
N PRO A 54 -4.76 -0.91 0.66
CA PRO A 54 -4.54 0.44 1.15
C PRO A 54 -5.46 0.83 2.32
N GLU A 55 -6.72 0.41 2.25
CA GLU A 55 -7.73 0.66 3.30
C GLU A 55 -7.58 -0.24 4.53
N MET A 56 -6.92 -1.40 4.41
CA MET A 56 -6.79 -2.39 5.49
C MET A 56 -5.43 -2.34 6.21
N CYS A 57 -4.40 -1.86 5.53
CA CYS A 57 -3.06 -1.72 6.07
C CYS A 57 -2.90 -0.38 6.80
N GLN A 58 -3.56 -0.26 7.96
CA GLN A 58 -3.55 0.92 8.81
C GLN A 58 -2.74 0.70 10.10
N SER A 59 -2.67 1.74 10.95
CA SER A 59 -1.89 1.78 12.20
C SER A 59 -2.21 0.71 13.24
N ALA A 60 -3.37 0.04 13.13
CA ALA A 60 -3.73 -1.08 13.99
C ALA A 60 -2.88 -2.34 13.76
N ARG A 61 -2.21 -2.48 12.60
CA ARG A 61 -1.36 -3.65 12.32
C ARG A 61 0.04 -3.47 12.91
N ALA A 62 0.57 -4.52 13.52
CA ALA A 62 1.89 -4.51 14.14
C ALA A 62 3.05 -4.17 13.18
N CYS A 63 2.91 -4.51 11.89
CA CYS A 63 3.91 -4.19 10.87
C CYS A 63 3.68 -2.83 10.18
N PHE A 64 2.72 -2.03 10.62
CA PHE A 64 2.43 -0.74 10.00
C PHE A 64 3.57 0.24 10.25
N VAL A 65 4.16 0.73 9.16
CA VAL A 65 5.13 1.83 9.19
C VAL A 65 4.56 2.91 8.31
N THR A 66 4.22 4.06 8.89
CA THR A 66 3.62 5.16 8.14
C THR A 66 4.60 5.73 7.12
N VAL A 67 4.12 5.97 5.91
CA VAL A 67 4.73 6.87 4.94
C VAL A 67 3.76 8.00 4.68
N GLU A 68 4.24 9.22 4.90
CA GLU A 68 3.50 10.42 4.55
C GLU A 68 3.79 10.75 3.10
N LEU A 69 2.73 10.77 2.29
CA LEU A 69 2.83 11.12 0.88
C LEU A 69 2.21 12.50 0.71
N PRO A 70 2.86 13.41 -0.05
CA PRO A 70 2.19 14.61 -0.52
C PRO A 70 1.03 14.17 -1.43
N VAL A 71 -0.17 14.67 -1.14
CA VAL A 71 -1.36 14.46 -1.98
C VAL A 71 -1.38 15.48 -3.11
#